data_AF-A0A1B4VC73-F1
#
_entry.id   AF-A0A1B4VC73-F1
#
_cell.length_a   1.000
_cell.length_b   1.000
_cell.length_c   1.000
_cell.angle_alpha   90.00
_cell.angle_beta   90.00
_cell.angle_gamma   90.00
#
_symmetry.space_group_name_H-M   'P 1'
#
loop_
_entity.id
_entity.type
_entity.pdbx_description
1 polymer ?
#
loop_
_entity_poly.entity_id
_entity_poly.type
_entity_poly.pdbx_seq_one_letter_code
_entity_poly.pdbx_strand_id
1 'polypeptide(L)'
;MAAPAAKVGAATAEQPAAPKTGPEVSLLGLASTGVRSLRDYTGAVLEMAALESRLAGLTLAFIAGLALAVGVLALTTWGLLIAAGVRGLMALGLSAGVALLVAAAVNAVVAVGLLAVIPRLSRRLTFRATRRALKGE
;
A
#
# COMPACT_ATOMS: atom_id res chain seq x y z
N MET A 1 65.38 9.69 74.07
CA MET A 1 64.10 10.38 73.81
C MET A 1 63.00 9.31 73.78
N ALA A 2 61.87 9.59 74.41
CA ALA A 2 60.94 8.64 74.99
C ALA A 2 60.01 7.90 74.00
N ALA A 3 59.61 6.70 74.44
CA ALA A 3 58.32 5.99 74.38
C ALA A 3 57.26 6.21 73.25
N PRO A 4 56.41 5.18 73.00
CA PRO A 4 55.53 5.01 71.85
C PRO A 4 54.05 5.37 72.13
N ALA A 5 53.21 5.48 71.09
CA ALA A 5 51.80 5.05 71.03
C ALA A 5 51.06 5.66 69.83
N ALA A 6 50.39 4.82 69.03
CA ALA A 6 49.01 5.06 68.59
C ALA A 6 48.51 3.87 67.75
N LYS A 7 47.66 3.04 68.36
CA LYS A 7 46.66 2.25 67.61
C LYS A 7 45.53 3.21 67.21
N VAL A 8 45.24 3.31 65.93
CA VAL A 8 43.98 3.81 65.36
C VAL A 8 43.75 2.91 64.15
N GLY A 9 42.87 1.92 64.21
CA GLY A 9 41.43 2.09 64.20
C GLY A 9 40.97 1.44 62.89
N ALA A 10 40.41 0.24 63.01
CA ALA A 10 39.93 -0.54 61.88
C ALA A 10 38.90 0.30 61.12
N ALA A 11 39.26 0.75 59.91
CA ALA A 11 38.33 1.34 58.97
C ALA A 11 37.34 0.24 58.57
N THR A 12 36.15 0.34 59.13
CA THR A 12 34.94 -0.34 58.68
C THR A 12 34.85 -0.20 57.17
N ALA A 13 35.12 -1.29 56.46
CA ALA A 13 34.81 -1.38 55.04
C ALA A 13 33.28 -1.29 54.92
N GLU A 14 32.79 -0.14 54.47
CA GLU A 14 31.43 -0.02 53.94
C GLU A 14 31.34 -0.96 52.73
N GLN A 15 30.77 -2.13 53.01
CA GLN A 15 30.43 -3.12 52.02
C GLN A 15 29.28 -2.55 51.17
N PRO A 16 29.44 -2.37 49.85
CA PRO A 16 28.34 -1.92 49.00
C PRO A 16 27.23 -2.95 49.10
N ALA A 17 26.06 -2.52 49.56
CA ALA A 17 24.89 -3.36 49.74
C ALA A 17 24.64 -4.18 48.48
N ALA A 18 24.74 -5.50 48.61
CA ALA A 18 24.48 -6.45 47.55
C ALA A 18 23.09 -6.18 46.93
N PRO A 19 22.95 -6.21 45.60
CA PRO A 19 21.64 -6.08 44.96
C PRO A 19 20.76 -7.24 45.43
N LYS A 20 19.69 -6.91 46.15
CA LYS A 20 18.69 -7.87 46.64
C LYS A 20 18.01 -8.52 45.44
N THR A 21 18.46 -9.70 45.04
CA THR A 21 17.92 -10.50 43.94
C THR A 21 16.98 -11.56 44.50
N GLY A 22 15.72 -11.17 44.70
CA GLY A 22 14.63 -12.13 44.95
C GLY A 22 14.07 -12.67 43.61
N PRO A 23 13.67 -13.94 43.52
CA PRO A 23 13.07 -14.54 42.30
C PRO A 23 11.81 -13.79 41.83
N GLU A 24 11.07 -13.20 42.76
CA GLU A 24 9.88 -12.35 42.54
C GLU A 24 10.22 -11.01 41.84
N VAL A 25 11.44 -10.49 42.03
CA VAL A 25 11.93 -9.23 41.44
C VAL A 25 12.32 -9.43 39.95
N SER A 26 12.37 -10.67 39.47
CA SER A 26 12.88 -11.01 38.13
C SER A 26 11.79 -11.24 37.07
N LEU A 27 10.62 -11.78 37.45
CA LEU A 27 9.54 -12.11 36.49
C LEU A 27 8.71 -10.89 36.10
N LEU A 28 8.39 -10.02 37.07
CA LEU A 28 7.64 -8.79 36.79
C LEU A 28 8.46 -7.82 35.93
N GLY A 29 9.78 -7.78 36.16
CA GLY A 29 10.72 -7.03 35.33
C GLY A 29 10.72 -7.54 33.89
N LEU A 30 10.87 -8.86 33.68
CA LEU A 30 10.82 -9.50 32.36
C LEU A 30 9.50 -9.25 31.63
N ALA A 31 8.36 -9.36 32.33
CA ALA A 31 7.05 -9.06 31.75
C ALA A 31 6.95 -7.58 31.35
N SER A 32 7.43 -6.67 32.20
CA SER A 32 7.41 -5.23 31.90
C SER A 32 8.31 -4.86 30.73
N THR A 33 9.46 -5.52 30.59
CA THR A 33 10.38 -5.38 29.46
C THR A 33 9.73 -5.93 28.19
N GLY A 34 9.11 -7.11 28.26
CA GLY A 34 8.41 -7.72 27.12
C GLY A 34 7.26 -6.86 26.60
N VAL A 35 6.44 -6.30 27.50
CA VAL A 35 5.35 -5.38 27.13
C VAL A 35 5.90 -4.10 26.49
N ARG A 36 7.00 -3.56 27.04
CA ARG A 36 7.63 -2.36 26.50
C ARG A 36 8.23 -2.61 25.11
N SER A 37 8.98 -3.69 24.94
CA SER A 37 9.53 -4.10 23.65
C SER A 37 8.45 -4.38 22.62
N LEU A 38 7.33 -5.00 23.00
CA LEU A 38 6.20 -5.21 22.10
C LEU A 38 5.60 -3.86 21.67
N ARG A 39 5.39 -2.94 22.61
CA ARG A 39 4.87 -1.60 22.32
C ARG A 39 5.80 -0.84 21.37
N ASP A 40 7.10 -0.86 21.64
CA ASP A 40 8.11 -0.17 20.83
C ASP A 40 8.19 -0.76 19.42
N TYR A 41 8.11 -2.10 19.30
CA TYR A 41 8.02 -2.79 18.01
C TYR A 41 6.76 -2.42 17.23
N THR A 42 5.59 -2.41 17.89
CA THR A 42 4.35 -1.99 17.23
C THR A 42 4.39 -0.53 16.77
N GLY A 43 5.00 0.36 17.56
CA GLY A 43 5.19 1.75 17.16
C GLY A 43 6.04 1.87 15.90
N ALA A 44 7.17 1.15 15.84
CA ALA A 44 8.05 1.14 14.67
C ALA A 44 7.36 0.58 13.41
N VAL A 45 6.58 -0.50 13.55
CA VAL A 45 5.82 -1.08 12.43
C VAL A 45 4.75 -0.11 11.95
N LEU A 46 4.04 0.58 12.85
CA LEU A 46 3.04 1.58 12.49
C LEU A 46 3.65 2.81 11.81
N GLU A 47 4.83 3.25 12.25
CA GLU A 47 5.56 4.36 11.63
C GLU A 47 6.03 4.00 10.22
N MET A 48 6.57 2.81 10.02
CA MET A 48 6.91 2.30 8.68
C MET A 48 5.67 2.17 7.79
N ALA A 49 4.58 1.60 8.31
CA ALA A 49 3.33 1.48 7.57
C ALA A 49 2.74 2.85 7.20
N ALA A 50 2.89 3.87 8.06
CA ALA A 50 2.44 5.23 7.77
C ALA A 50 3.26 5.87 6.63
N LEU A 51 4.58 5.67 6.62
CA LEU A 51 5.46 6.16 5.56
C LEU A 51 5.21 5.45 4.23
N GLU A 52 5.11 4.12 4.26
CA GLU A 52 4.82 3.30 3.08
C GLU A 52 3.43 3.60 2.51
N SER A 53 2.41 3.74 3.35
CA SER A 53 1.06 4.09 2.88
C SER A 53 1.00 5.50 2.29
N ARG A 54 1.77 6.46 2.82
CA ARG A 54 1.85 7.80 2.23
C ARG A 54 2.52 7.77 0.86
N LEU A 55 3.62 7.03 0.71
CA LEU A 55 4.29 6.87 -0.58
C LEU A 55 3.38 6.12 -1.57
N ALA A 56 2.80 4.99 -1.15
CA ALA A 56 1.88 4.20 -1.96
C ALA A 56 0.65 5.01 -2.37
N GLY A 57 0.12 5.84 -1.46
CA GLY A 57 -1.00 6.74 -1.73
C GLY A 57 -0.65 7.81 -2.76
N LEU A 58 0.52 8.43 -2.67
CA LEU A 58 1.02 9.38 -3.67
C LEU A 58 1.20 8.69 -5.03
N THR A 59 1.84 7.53 -5.06
CA THR A 59 2.03 6.74 -6.29
C THR A 59 0.69 6.35 -6.90
N LEU A 60 -0.29 5.92 -6.10
CA LEU A 60 -1.64 5.58 -6.56
C LEU A 60 -2.35 6.80 -7.15
N ALA A 61 -2.27 7.97 -6.50
CA ALA A 61 -2.85 9.21 -7.01
C ALA A 61 -2.20 9.62 -8.35
N PHE A 62 -0.88 9.50 -8.47
CA PHE A 62 -0.17 9.73 -9.74
C PHE A 62 -0.62 8.77 -10.83
N ILE A 63 -0.68 7.46 -10.56
CA ILE A 63 -1.16 6.45 -11.51
C ILE A 63 -2.60 6.73 -11.92
N ALA A 64 -3.48 7.09 -10.98
CA ALA A 64 -4.87 7.43 -11.27
C ALA A 64 -4.97 8.67 -12.17
N GLY A 65 -4.18 9.71 -11.90
CA GLY A 65 -4.10 10.90 -12.74
C GLY A 65 -3.59 10.60 -14.15
N LEU A 66 -2.54 9.80 -14.28
CA LEU A 66 -2.03 9.32 -15.57
C LEU A 66 -3.06 8.47 -16.32
N ALA A 67 -3.73 7.54 -15.64
CA ALA A 67 -4.78 6.72 -16.22
C ALA A 67 -5.95 7.56 -16.74
N LEU A 68 -6.35 8.60 -15.98
CA LEU A 68 -7.36 9.56 -16.41
C LEU A 68 -6.90 10.33 -17.65
N ALA A 69 -5.68 10.88 -17.64
CA ALA A 69 -5.13 11.61 -18.78
C ALA A 69 -5.06 10.75 -20.05
N VAL A 70 -4.59 9.50 -19.93
CA VAL A 70 -4.59 8.51 -21.01
C VAL A 70 -6.02 8.22 -21.48
N GLY A 71 -6.97 8.06 -20.56
CA GLY A 71 -8.38 7.87 -20.90
C GLY A 71 -8.95 9.03 -21.71
N VAL A 72 -8.70 10.28 -21.30
CA VAL A 72 -9.12 11.48 -22.03
C VAL A 72 -8.49 11.55 -23.41
N LEU A 73 -7.18 11.30 -23.52
CA LEU A 73 -6.48 11.28 -24.80
C LEU A 73 -7.04 10.18 -25.72
N ALA A 74 -7.25 8.97 -25.20
CA ALA A 74 -7.80 7.86 -25.96
C ALA A 74 -9.22 8.17 -26.48
N LEU A 75 -10.09 8.74 -25.64
CA LEU A 75 -11.44 9.17 -26.06
C LEU A 75 -11.39 10.27 -27.13
N THR A 76 -10.48 11.23 -26.97
CA THR A 76 -10.29 12.32 -27.94
C THR A 76 -9.80 11.78 -29.28
N THR A 77 -8.76 10.94 -29.27
CA THR A 77 -8.24 10.28 -30.48
C THR A 77 -9.32 9.44 -31.14
N TRP A 78 -10.10 8.67 -30.37
CA TRP A 78 -11.20 7.88 -30.90
C TRP A 78 -12.26 8.75 -31.60
N GLY A 79 -12.64 9.88 -31.00
CA GLY A 79 -13.52 10.86 -31.61
C GLY A 79 -12.97 11.44 -32.92
N LEU A 80 -11.67 11.76 -32.96
CA LEU A 80 -11.00 12.24 -34.17
C LEU A 80 -10.98 11.17 -35.28
N LEU A 81 -10.78 9.89 -34.94
CA LEU A 81 -10.86 8.79 -35.91
C LEU A 81 -12.26 8.65 -36.49
N ILE A 82 -13.31 8.76 -35.66
CA ILE A 82 -14.69 8.76 -36.14
C ILE A 82 -14.94 9.96 -37.07
N ALA A 83 -14.52 11.16 -36.67
CA ALA A 83 -14.68 12.37 -37.47
C ALA A 83 -13.96 12.25 -38.83
N ALA A 84 -12.73 11.75 -38.83
CA ALA A 84 -11.97 11.47 -40.06
C ALA A 84 -12.68 10.42 -40.93
N GLY A 85 -13.19 9.34 -40.33
CA GLY A 85 -13.96 8.31 -41.04
C GLY A 85 -15.23 8.85 -41.68
N VAL A 86 -16.02 9.63 -40.95
CA VAL A 86 -17.22 10.32 -41.47
C VAL A 86 -16.84 11.25 -42.63
N ARG A 87 -15.76 12.02 -42.49
CA ARG A 87 -15.29 12.89 -43.56
C ARG A 87 -14.87 12.11 -44.81
N GLY A 88 -14.20 10.98 -44.63
CA GLY A 88 -13.85 10.06 -45.72
C GLY A 88 -15.07 9.47 -46.43
N LEU A 89 -16.09 9.02 -45.66
CA LEU A 89 -17.36 8.55 -46.20
C LEU A 89 -18.07 9.64 -47.02
N MET A 90 -18.08 10.88 -46.52
CA MET A 90 -18.63 12.00 -47.26
C MET A 90 -17.87 12.28 -48.56
N ALA A 91 -16.55 12.11 -48.58
CA ALA A 91 -15.75 12.27 -49.79
C ALA A 91 -16.08 11.21 -50.86
N LEU A 92 -16.67 10.07 -50.48
CA LEU A 92 -17.20 9.05 -51.39
C LEU A 92 -18.62 9.38 -51.90
N GLY A 93 -19.15 10.56 -51.58
CA GLY A 93 -20.48 11.02 -52.04
C GLY A 93 -21.63 10.67 -51.08
N LEU A 94 -21.35 10.07 -49.92
CA LEU A 94 -22.40 9.84 -48.92
C LEU A 94 -22.83 11.17 -48.29
N SER A 95 -24.14 11.31 -48.04
CA SER A 95 -24.64 12.42 -47.24
C SER A 95 -24.14 12.31 -45.79
N ALA A 96 -24.03 13.44 -45.10
CA ALA A 96 -23.59 13.48 -43.71
C ALA A 96 -24.44 12.56 -42.80
N GLY A 97 -25.76 12.51 -43.03
CA GLY A 97 -26.66 11.64 -42.28
C GLY A 97 -26.33 10.15 -42.46
N VAL A 98 -26.09 9.69 -43.69
CA VAL A 98 -25.73 8.29 -43.96
C VAL A 98 -24.35 7.96 -43.38
N ALA A 99 -23.37 8.86 -43.52
CA ALA A 99 -22.04 8.65 -42.95
C ALA A 99 -22.07 8.53 -41.40
N LEU A 100 -22.87 9.36 -40.73
CA LEU A 100 -23.08 9.28 -39.28
C LEU A 100 -23.81 8.01 -38.86
N LEU A 101 -24.81 7.55 -39.63
CA LEU A 101 -25.47 6.27 -39.37
C LEU A 101 -24.52 5.08 -39.48
N VAL A 102 -23.64 5.07 -40.48
CA VAL A 102 -22.59 4.05 -40.61
C VAL A 102 -21.64 4.09 -39.41
N ALA A 103 -21.18 5.28 -39.01
CA ALA A 103 -20.33 5.42 -37.82
C ALA A 103 -21.04 4.96 -36.53
N ALA A 104 -22.32 5.27 -36.37
CA ALA A 104 -23.14 4.83 -35.25
C ALA A 104 -23.29 3.30 -35.22
N ALA A 105 -23.54 2.67 -36.38
CA ALA A 105 -23.64 1.22 -36.49
C ALA A 105 -22.32 0.53 -36.09
N VAL A 106 -21.18 1.06 -36.54
CA VAL A 106 -19.85 0.55 -36.14
C VAL A 106 -19.66 0.66 -34.62
N ASN A 107 -20.01 1.79 -34.02
CA ASN A 107 -19.91 1.97 -32.56
C ASN A 107 -20.81 0.99 -31.80
N ALA A 108 -22.03 0.74 -32.28
CA ALA A 108 -22.95 -0.22 -31.67
C ALA A 108 -22.36 -1.64 -31.70
N VAL A 109 -21.76 -2.06 -32.83
CA VAL A 109 -21.10 -3.36 -32.94
C VAL A 109 -19.92 -3.49 -31.97
N VAL A 110 -19.07 -2.45 -31.87
CA VAL A 110 -17.96 -2.43 -30.91
C VAL A 110 -18.48 -2.51 -29.47
N ALA A 111 -19.53 -1.75 -29.14
CA ALA A 111 -20.13 -1.76 -27.81
C ALA A 111 -20.70 -3.15 -27.44
N VAL A 112 -21.44 -3.79 -28.35
CA VAL A 112 -21.95 -5.15 -28.14
C VAL A 112 -20.81 -6.15 -27.98
N GLY A 113 -19.74 -6.04 -28.78
CA GLY A 113 -18.55 -6.87 -28.66
C GLY A 113 -17.89 -6.74 -27.30
N LEU A 114 -17.71 -5.52 -26.79
CA LEU A 114 -17.17 -5.26 -25.46
C LEU A 114 -18.07 -5.83 -24.36
N LEU A 115 -19.38 -5.61 -24.44
CA LEU A 115 -20.36 -6.17 -23.49
C LEU A 115 -20.32 -7.70 -23.44
N ALA A 116 -20.10 -8.37 -24.57
CA ALA A 116 -19.96 -9.83 -24.62
C ALA A 116 -18.65 -10.33 -23.98
N VAL A 117 -17.60 -9.51 -23.99
CA VAL A 117 -16.25 -9.85 -23.51
C VAL A 117 -16.10 -9.61 -22.00
N ILE A 118 -16.72 -8.55 -21.45
CA ILE A 118 -16.70 -8.21 -20.02
C ILE A 118 -16.96 -9.43 -19.10
N PRO A 119 -18.07 -10.18 -19.23
CA PRO A 119 -18.35 -11.31 -18.32
C PRO A 119 -17.31 -12.43 -18.45
N ARG A 120 -16.64 -12.58 -19.61
CA ARG A 120 -15.58 -13.57 -19.80
C ARG A 120 -14.31 -13.20 -19.04
N LEU A 121 -13.96 -11.91 -19.01
CA LEU A 121 -12.80 -11.42 -18.25
C LEU A 121 -13.10 -11.35 -16.75
N SER A 122 -14.30 -10.91 -16.36
CA SER A 122 -14.71 -10.87 -14.95
C SER A 122 -14.67 -12.26 -14.30
N ARG A 123 -15.00 -13.32 -15.04
CA ARG A 123 -14.84 -14.71 -14.57
C ARG A 123 -13.39 -15.17 -14.39
N ARG A 124 -12.41 -14.49 -14.99
CA ARG A 124 -10.98 -14.75 -14.79
C ARG A 124 -10.41 -13.94 -13.63
N LEU A 125 -11.03 -12.80 -13.32
CA LEU A 125 -10.72 -11.93 -12.20
C LEU A 125 -11.39 -12.34 -10.88
N THR A 126 -12.26 -13.37 -10.86
CA THR A 126 -12.67 -14.00 -9.60
C THR A 126 -11.43 -14.52 -8.92
N PHE A 127 -10.89 -13.69 -8.04
CA PHE A 127 -9.63 -13.77 -7.35
C PHE A 127 -9.31 -15.19 -6.87
N ARG A 128 -8.84 -16.07 -7.76
CA ARG A 128 -8.53 -17.46 -7.41
C ARG A 128 -7.46 -17.47 -6.34
N ALA A 129 -6.51 -16.53 -6.41
CA ALA A 129 -5.48 -16.30 -5.42
C ALA A 129 -6.07 -15.84 -4.07
N THR A 130 -6.92 -14.81 -4.03
CA THR A 130 -7.53 -14.34 -2.78
C THR A 130 -8.48 -15.40 -2.19
N ARG A 131 -9.20 -16.15 -3.04
CA ARG A 131 -10.02 -17.30 -2.61
C ARG A 131 -9.19 -18.48 -2.11
N ARG A 132 -7.99 -18.72 -2.65
CA ARG A 132 -7.07 -19.75 -2.13
C ARG A 132 -6.49 -19.32 -0.78
N ALA A 133 -6.04 -18.08 -0.69
CA ALA A 133 -5.58 -17.48 0.56
C ALA A 133 -6.67 -17.50 1.65
N LEU A 134 -7.93 -17.25 1.29
CA LEU A 134 -9.08 -17.38 2.20
C LEU A 134 -9.51 -18.83 2.48
N LYS A 135 -9.17 -19.79 1.62
CA LYS A 135 -9.44 -21.22 1.83
C LYS A 135 -8.34 -21.96 2.60
N GLY A 136 -7.22 -21.30 2.91
CA GLY A 136 -6.16 -21.89 3.72
C GLY A 136 -5.42 -23.05 3.03
N GLU A 137 -5.30 -23.02 1.70
CA GLU A 137 -4.37 -23.88 0.94
C GLU A 137 -3.04 -23.18 0.70
#